data_AF-A0A519HHF2-F1
#
_entry.id   AF-A0A519HHF2-F1
#
_cell.length_a   1.000
_cell.length_b   1.000
_cell.length_c   1.000
_cell.angle_alpha   90.00
_cell.angle_beta   90.00
_cell.angle_gamma   90.00
#
_symmetry.space_group_name_H-M   'P 1'
#
loop_
_entity.id
_entity.type
_entity.pdbx_description
1 polymer ?
#
loop_
_entity_poly.entity_id
_entity_poly.type
_entity_poly.pdbx_seq_one_letter_code
_entity_poly.pdbx_strand_id
1 'polypeptide(L)'
;MRAMSIQVKLDEGLRQVFITVLRAPHPTKVSEAVLRLTAQRPELGGWDWIIDTRNPFEQATPKELDQIAAAFNAARSKQSYTIFISHDVAGTSERCGLLDLKFLNRRHLVAKNLTEAKHLIPGTMRSI
;
A
#
# COMPACT_ATOMS: atom_id res chain seq x y z
N MET A 1 25.64 -2.77 7.20
CA MET A 1 24.49 -1.92 6.82
C MET A 1 23.55 -2.75 5.97
N ARG A 2 22.32 -3.03 6.43
CA ARG A 2 21.31 -3.71 5.60
C ARG A 2 20.89 -2.75 4.50
N ALA A 3 21.17 -3.07 3.23
CA ALA A 3 20.61 -2.32 2.11
C ALA A 3 19.08 -2.36 2.23
N MET A 4 18.42 -1.21 2.32
CA MET A 4 16.97 -1.17 2.38
C MET A 4 16.42 -1.62 1.03
N SER A 5 15.65 -2.71 1.04
CA SER A 5 15.05 -3.34 -0.13
C SER A 5 13.64 -2.83 -0.43
N ILE A 6 13.31 -1.63 0.06
CA ILE A 6 12.10 -0.89 -0.28
C ILE A 6 12.49 0.50 -0.75
N GLN A 7 11.93 0.91 -1.88
CA GLN A 7 11.90 2.30 -2.31
C GLN A 7 10.55 2.92 -1.95
N VAL A 8 10.58 4.12 -1.38
CA VAL A 8 9.38 4.91 -1.09
C VAL A 8 9.41 6.18 -1.93
N LYS A 9 8.30 6.51 -2.59
CA LYS A 9 8.09 7.79 -3.26
C LYS A 9 6.75 8.38 -2.82
N LEU A 10 6.74 9.66 -2.53
CA LEU A 10 5.52 10.41 -2.21
C LEU A 10 5.18 11.33 -3.39
N ASP A 11 3.91 11.40 -3.74
CA ASP A 11 3.36 12.38 -4.66
C ASP A 11 2.35 13.24 -3.87
N GLU A 12 2.81 14.39 -3.38
CA GLU A 12 2.00 15.30 -2.57
C GLU A 12 0.85 15.92 -3.37
N GLY A 13 1.04 16.12 -4.69
CA GLY A 13 0.04 16.73 -5.57
C GLY A 13 -1.17 15.82 -5.76
N LEU A 14 -0.93 14.51 -5.88
CA LEU A 14 -1.97 13.49 -5.97
C LEU A 14 -2.34 12.86 -4.62
N ARG A 15 -1.63 13.20 -3.54
CA ARG A 15 -1.73 12.54 -2.22
C ARG A 15 -1.60 11.02 -2.34
N GLN A 16 -0.50 10.60 -2.95
CA GLN A 16 -0.18 9.20 -3.19
C GLN A 16 1.14 8.77 -2.55
N VAL A 17 1.15 7.56 -2.00
CA VAL A 17 2.34 6.87 -1.50
C VAL A 17 2.64 5.69 -2.40
N PHE A 18 3.86 5.63 -2.92
CA PHE A 18 4.37 4.51 -3.69
C PHE A 18 5.40 3.75 -2.87
N ILE A 19 5.18 2.46 -2.68
CA ILE A 19 6.15 1.52 -2.11
C ILE A 19 6.53 0.53 -3.21
N THR A 20 7.83 0.36 -3.44
CA THR A 20 8.33 -0.67 -4.36
C THR A 20 9.25 -1.60 -3.60
N VAL A 21 8.89 -2.88 -3.55
CA VAL A 21 9.78 -3.93 -3.02
C VAL A 21 10.84 -4.20 -4.08
N LEU A 22 12.10 -3.96 -3.73
CA LEU A 22 13.26 -4.24 -4.57
C LEU A 22 13.71 -5.69 -4.35
N ARG A 23 14.33 -6.27 -5.38
CA ARG A 23 14.93 -7.60 -5.26
C ARG A 23 16.08 -7.56 -4.24
N ALA A 24 16.04 -8.46 -3.27
CA ALA A 24 17.04 -8.54 -2.21
C ALA A 24 17.31 -10.00 -1.81
N PRO A 25 18.46 -10.29 -1.15
CA PRO A 25 18.79 -11.65 -0.72
C PRO A 25 17.83 -12.23 0.32
N HIS A 26 17.10 -11.37 1.04
CA HIS A 26 16.11 -11.76 2.05
C HIS A 26 14.78 -11.06 1.76
N PRO A 27 13.64 -11.70 2.07
CA PRO A 27 12.33 -11.07 1.97
C PRO A 27 12.26 -9.75 2.74
N THR A 28 11.58 -8.76 2.17
CA THR A 28 11.45 -7.45 2.81
C THR A 28 10.18 -7.32 3.61
N LYS A 29 10.23 -6.63 4.75
CA LYS A 29 9.07 -6.38 5.59
C LYS A 29 8.35 -5.08 5.22
N VAL A 30 7.32 -5.19 4.37
CA VAL A 30 6.53 -4.02 3.92
C VAL A 30 5.75 -3.40 5.09
N SER A 31 5.25 -4.23 6.02
CA SER A 31 4.50 -3.75 7.20
C SER A 31 5.30 -2.78 8.06
N GLU A 32 6.60 -3.03 8.26
CA GLU A 32 7.49 -2.13 9.00
C GLU A 32 7.63 -0.77 8.32
N ALA A 33 7.79 -0.75 7.00
CA ALA A 33 7.88 0.49 6.23
C ALA A 33 6.58 1.31 6.32
N VAL A 34 5.43 0.65 6.18
CA VAL A 34 4.11 1.27 6.29
C VAL A 34 3.93 1.90 7.68
N LEU A 35 4.15 1.11 8.74
CA LEU A 35 4.00 1.58 10.13
C LEU A 35 4.93 2.75 10.44
N ARG A 36 6.19 2.68 9.99
CA ARG A 36 7.16 3.76 10.18
C ARG A 36 6.71 5.05 9.47
N LEU A 37 6.23 4.94 8.23
CA LEU A 37 5.76 6.10 7.46
C LEU A 37 4.55 6.75 8.13
N THR A 38 3.55 5.97 8.55
CA THR A 38 2.35 6.52 9.20
C THR A 38 2.61 7.00 10.63
N ALA A 39 3.63 6.49 11.31
CA ALA A 39 4.05 7.04 12.60
C ALA A 39 4.74 8.41 12.43
N GLN A 40 5.54 8.59 11.38
CA GLN A 40 6.22 9.84 11.08
C GLN A 40 5.30 10.90 10.47
N ARG A 41 4.34 10.46 9.65
CA ARG A 41 3.37 11.30 8.94
C ARG A 41 1.97 10.67 8.98
N PRO A 42 1.21 10.87 10.07
CA PRO A 42 -0.09 10.24 10.26
C PRO A 42 -1.11 10.53 9.14
N GLU A 43 -1.01 11.69 8.49
CA GLU A 43 -1.88 12.07 7.38
C GLU A 43 -1.78 11.12 6.17
N LEU A 44 -0.65 10.43 6.00
CA LEU A 44 -0.47 9.44 4.93
C LEU A 44 -1.44 8.26 5.06
N GLY A 45 -1.96 7.97 6.26
CA GLY A 45 -2.99 6.94 6.44
C GLY A 45 -4.28 7.24 5.66
N GLY A 46 -4.53 8.50 5.30
CA GLY A 46 -5.68 8.94 4.51
C GLY A 46 -5.38 9.20 3.03
N TRP A 47 -4.21 8.81 2.55
CA TRP A 47 -3.77 8.95 1.16
C TRP A 47 -4.01 7.67 0.38
N ASP A 48 -3.87 7.72 -0.94
CA ASP A 48 -3.86 6.50 -1.74
C ASP A 48 -2.47 5.84 -1.70
N TRP A 49 -2.43 4.51 -1.63
CA TRP A 49 -1.19 3.74 -1.55
C TRP A 49 -1.11 2.81 -2.75
N ILE A 50 0.03 2.78 -3.41
CA ILE A 50 0.36 1.83 -4.46
C ILE A 50 1.59 1.06 -3.99
N ILE A 51 1.44 -0.25 -3.79
CA ILE A 51 2.45 -1.12 -3.21
C ILE A 51 2.82 -2.20 -4.23
N ASP A 52 4.01 -2.11 -4.80
CA ASP A 52 4.54 -3.11 -5.73
C ASP A 52 5.18 -4.27 -4.95
N THR A 53 4.49 -5.40 -4.93
CA THR A 53 4.81 -6.60 -4.17
C THR A 53 5.23 -7.76 -5.08
N ARG A 54 5.59 -7.48 -6.34
CA ARG A 54 6.04 -8.50 -7.31
C ARG A 54 7.34 -9.19 -6.92
N ASN A 55 8.19 -8.54 -6.11
CA ASN A 55 9.37 -9.15 -5.51
C ASN A 55 9.07 -9.78 -4.14
N PRO A 56 9.84 -10.79 -3.69
CA PRO A 56 9.60 -11.45 -2.41
C PRO A 56 9.56 -10.51 -1.21
N PHE A 57 8.51 -10.66 -0.40
CA PHE A 57 8.26 -9.89 0.82
C PHE A 57 7.68 -10.78 1.92
N GLU A 58 7.88 -10.38 3.16
CA GLU A 58 7.24 -11.02 4.31
C GLU A 58 5.80 -10.55 4.42
N GLN A 59 4.87 -11.49 4.55
CA GLN A 59 3.47 -11.16 4.82
C GLN A 59 3.35 -10.54 6.21
N ALA A 60 2.51 -9.52 6.33
CA ALA A 60 2.21 -8.91 7.61
C ALA A 60 1.55 -9.94 8.55
N THR A 61 2.00 -9.99 9.79
CA THR A 61 1.33 -10.81 10.82
C THR A 61 -0.06 -10.21 11.14
N PRO A 62 -1.00 -10.99 11.72
CA PRO A 62 -2.29 -10.44 12.15
C PRO A 62 -2.17 -9.21 13.06
N LYS A 63 -1.21 -9.24 14.00
CA LYS A 63 -0.92 -8.10 14.88
C LYS A 63 -0.45 -6.86 14.11
N GLU A 64 0.41 -7.05 13.12
CA GLU A 64 0.89 -5.94 12.27
C GLU A 64 -0.24 -5.38 11.40
N LEU A 65 -1.12 -6.23 10.88
CA LEU A 65 -2.30 -5.78 10.14
C LEU A 65 -3.23 -4.94 11.02
N ASP A 66 -3.46 -5.33 12.26
CA ASP A 66 -4.27 -4.56 13.20
C ASP A 66 -3.63 -3.19 13.52
N GLN A 67 -2.30 -3.15 13.67
CA GLN A 67 -1.56 -1.90 13.88
C GLN A 67 -1.63 -0.98 12.65
N ILE A 68 -1.48 -1.53 11.45
CA ILE A 68 -1.59 -0.77 10.19
C ILE A 68 -3.01 -0.24 10.04
N ALA A 69 -4.02 -1.08 10.25
CA ALA A 69 -5.42 -0.67 10.18
C ALA A 69 -5.72 0.45 11.17
N ALA A 70 -5.25 0.36 12.42
CA ALA A 70 -5.42 1.41 13.41
C ALA A 70 -4.78 2.75 12.96
N ALA A 71 -3.56 2.71 12.43
CA ALA A 71 -2.87 3.90 11.94
C ALA A 71 -3.61 4.56 10.76
N PHE A 72 -4.14 3.74 9.84
CA PHE A 72 -4.89 4.21 8.67
C PHE A 72 -6.26 4.76 9.07
N ASN A 73 -6.97 4.08 9.97
CA ASN A 73 -8.29 4.49 10.46
C ASN A 73 -8.25 5.77 11.30
N ALA A 74 -7.11 6.08 11.93
CA ALA A 74 -6.91 7.33 12.65
C ALA A 74 -6.80 8.55 11.72
N ALA A 75 -6.44 8.35 10.45
CA ALA A 75 -6.33 9.42 9.48
C ALA A 75 -7.72 9.80 8.92
N ARG A 76 -8.01 11.10 8.85
CA ARG A 76 -9.27 11.59 8.25
C ARG A 76 -9.25 11.39 6.73
N SER A 77 -10.08 10.51 6.20
CA SER A 77 -10.33 10.38 4.75
C SER A 77 -11.81 10.13 4.45
N LYS A 78 -12.29 10.61 3.29
CA LYS A 78 -13.65 10.31 2.80
C LYS A 78 -13.71 8.92 2.15
N GLN A 79 -12.73 8.61 1.31
CA GLN A 79 -12.48 7.32 0.70
C GLN A 79 -11.02 7.31 0.23
N SER A 80 -10.28 6.24 0.52
CA SER A 80 -8.90 6.03 0.05
C SER A 80 -8.72 4.63 -0.55
N TYR A 81 -7.62 4.41 -1.25
CA TYR A 81 -7.32 3.15 -1.93
C TYR A 81 -5.94 2.63 -1.59
N THR A 82 -5.82 1.32 -1.40
CA THR A 82 -4.52 0.63 -1.42
C THR A 82 -4.52 -0.34 -2.59
N ILE A 83 -3.64 -0.12 -3.55
CA ILE A 83 -3.50 -0.96 -4.73
C ILE A 83 -2.23 -1.78 -4.62
N PHE A 84 -2.35 -3.10 -4.65
CA PHE A 84 -1.21 -4.01 -4.72
C PHE A 84 -0.88 -4.33 -6.17
N ILE A 85 0.37 -4.13 -6.59
CA ILE A 85 0.85 -4.63 -7.88
C ILE A 85 1.45 -6.01 -7.64
N SER A 86 0.85 -7.05 -8.23
CA SER A 86 1.16 -8.46 -7.94
C SER A 86 1.22 -9.32 -9.20
N HIS A 87 2.01 -10.39 -9.15
CA HIS A 87 1.97 -11.46 -10.16
C HIS A 87 0.80 -12.44 -9.92
N ASP A 88 0.37 -12.61 -8.67
CA ASP A 88 -0.77 -13.45 -8.29
C ASP A 88 -2.01 -12.57 -8.08
N VAL A 89 -2.64 -12.16 -9.17
CA VAL A 89 -3.80 -11.26 -9.13
C VAL A 89 -4.96 -11.90 -8.38
N ALA A 90 -5.26 -13.17 -8.65
CA ALA A 90 -6.40 -13.86 -8.06
C ALA A 90 -6.25 -14.02 -6.54
N GLY A 91 -5.13 -14.59 -6.07
CA GLY A 91 -4.89 -14.79 -4.64
C GLY A 91 -4.69 -13.48 -3.87
N THR A 92 -4.14 -12.45 -4.51
CA THR A 92 -4.05 -11.11 -3.90
C THR A 92 -5.42 -10.44 -3.79
N SER A 93 -6.28 -10.59 -4.80
CA SER A 93 -7.64 -10.03 -4.80
C SER A 93 -8.50 -10.59 -3.67
N GLU A 94 -8.41 -11.90 -3.39
CA GLU A 94 -9.13 -12.53 -2.29
C GLU A 94 -8.73 -11.92 -0.94
N ARG A 95 -7.42 -11.76 -0.71
CA ARG A 95 -6.89 -11.14 0.51
C ARG A 95 -7.29 -9.67 0.63
N CYS A 96 -7.39 -8.94 -0.47
CA CYS A 96 -7.87 -7.55 -0.47
C CYS A 96 -9.28 -7.45 0.13
N GLY A 97 -10.19 -8.37 -0.23
CA GLY A 97 -11.53 -8.41 0.34
C GLY A 97 -11.54 -8.62 1.87
N LEU A 98 -10.60 -9.40 2.40
CA LEU A 98 -10.43 -9.58 3.85
C LEU A 98 -9.90 -8.32 4.55
N LEU A 99 -9.04 -7.54 3.87
CA LEU A 99 -8.51 -6.29 4.42
C LEU A 99 -9.59 -5.20 4.48
N ASP A 100 -10.52 -5.15 3.53
CA ASP A 100 -11.62 -4.17 3.52
C ASP A 100 -12.52 -4.27 4.77
N LEU A 101 -12.52 -5.40 5.47
CA LEU A 101 -13.24 -5.57 6.73
C LEU A 101 -12.59 -4.85 7.93
N LYS A 102 -11.30 -4.52 7.83
CA LYS A 102 -10.49 -3.91 8.93
C LYS A 102 -10.19 -2.44 8.72
N PHE A 103 -10.11 -1.99 7.47
CA PHE A 103 -9.72 -0.62 7.11
C PHE A 103 -10.94 0.22 6.74
N LEU A 104 -11.27 1.18 7.60
CA LEU A 104 -12.41 2.06 7.45
C LEU A 104 -12.19 3.03 6.29
N ASN A 105 -13.22 3.22 5.46
CA ASN A 105 -13.21 4.13 4.31
C ASN A 105 -12.06 3.86 3.33
N ARG A 106 -11.55 2.63 3.27
CA ARG A 106 -10.48 2.23 2.36
C ARG A 106 -10.86 0.98 1.59
N ARG A 107 -10.56 0.97 0.30
CA ARG A 107 -10.67 -0.21 -0.56
C ARG A 107 -9.30 -0.74 -0.93
N HIS A 108 -9.14 -2.05 -0.89
CA HIS A 108 -7.95 -2.75 -1.35
C HIS A 108 -8.22 -3.35 -2.72
N LEU A 109 -7.34 -3.07 -3.66
CA LEU A 109 -7.46 -3.56 -5.03
C LEU A 109 -6.12 -4.14 -5.47
N VAL A 110 -6.15 -4.86 -6.59
CA VAL A 110 -4.96 -5.47 -7.19
C VAL A 110 -4.84 -5.04 -8.64
N ALA A 111 -3.61 -4.85 -9.10
CA ALA A 111 -3.25 -4.54 -10.48
C ALA A 111 -2.04 -5.37 -10.92
N LYS A 112 -1.85 -5.53 -12.23
CA LYS A 112 -0.69 -6.23 -12.81
C LYS A 112 0.53 -5.33 -13.00
N ASN A 113 0.29 -4.02 -13.10
CA ASN A 113 1.33 -3.01 -13.31
C ASN A 113 0.90 -1.63 -12.80
N LEU A 114 1.84 -0.69 -12.84
CA LEU A 114 1.64 0.68 -12.34
C LEU A 114 0.57 1.45 -13.13
N THR A 115 0.49 1.26 -14.44
CA THR A 115 -0.49 1.94 -15.29
C THR A 115 -1.90 1.54 -14.88
N GLU A 116 -2.16 0.24 -14.77
CA GLU A 116 -3.44 -0.29 -14.28
C GLU A 116 -3.73 0.19 -12.85
N ALA A 117 -2.75 0.16 -11.96
CA ALA A 117 -2.92 0.62 -10.58
C ALA A 117 -3.40 2.07 -10.50
N LYS A 118 -2.86 2.96 -11.34
CA LYS A 118 -3.28 4.35 -11.42
C LYS A 118 -4.69 4.53 -11.98
N HIS A 119 -5.11 3.68 -12.92
CA HIS A 119 -6.48 3.73 -13.45
C HIS A 119 -7.55 3.28 -12.44
N LEU A 120 -7.17 2.49 -11.44
CA LEU A 120 -8.09 2.03 -10.40
C LEU A 120 -8.42 3.09 -9.34
N ILE A 121 -7.61 4.14 -9.23
CA ILE A 121 -7.86 5.24 -8.30
C ILE A 121 -8.76 6.28 -9.00
N PRO A 122 -9.93 6.62 -8.44
CA PRO A 122 -10.78 7.64 -9.01
C PRO A 122 -10.08 9.01 -9.05
N GLY A 123 -10.12 9.69 -10.20
CA GLY A 123 -9.61 11.05 -10.34
C GLY A 123 -8.12 11.17 -10.72
N THR A 124 -7.38 10.06 -10.88
CA THR A 124 -5.99 10.10 -11.39
C THR A 124 -5.90 10.36 -12.90
N MET A 125 -7.03 10.39 -13.61
CA MET A 125 -7.13 10.88 -14.99
C MET A 125 -7.34 12.40 -15.01
N ARG A 126 -6.29 13.17 -14.74
CA ARG A 126 -6.20 14.59 -15.14
C ARG A 126 -4.78 14.92 -15.58
N SER A 127 -4.54 14.74 -16.88
CA SER A 127 -3.71 15.57 -17.78
C SER A 127 -3.34 14.73 -18.99
N ILE A 128 -4.06 14.94 -20.09
CA ILE A 128 -3.52 14.79 -21.45
C ILE A 128 -3.40 16.22 -21.97
#